data_AF-A0A822BT60-F1
#
_entry.id   AF-A0A822BT60-F1
#
_cell.length_a   1.000
_cell.length_b   1.000
_cell.length_c   1.000
_cell.angle_alpha   90.00
_cell.angle_beta   90.00
_cell.angle_gamma   90.00
#
_symmetry.space_group_name_H-M   'P 1'
#
loop_
_entity.id
_entity.type
_entity.pdbx_description
1 polymer ?
#
loop_
_entity_poly.entity_id
_entity_poly.type
_entity_poly.pdbx_seq_one_letter_code
_entity_poly.pdbx_strand_id
1 'polypeptide(L)'
;LQVGKQSNRQSIYDLKHVAGDVAFASGFATIINAAIILEGKDSLSTGAQVGIGIGICFVWAVQNALRIDQQGWLNNFAVIFQLGSAVIIVVVLLSMAPERATAHDVFTSTYNGTGFSFPY
;
A
#
# COMPACT_ATOMS: atom_id res chain seq x y z
N LEU A 1 29.23 28.02 -2.76
CA LEU A 1 29.25 26.54 -2.65
C LEU A 1 28.19 25.96 -1.69
N GLN A 2 27.84 26.61 -0.57
CA GLN A 2 26.78 26.09 0.32
C GLN A 2 25.34 26.27 -0.22
N VAL A 3 25.06 27.34 -0.96
CA VAL A 3 23.73 27.60 -1.57
C VAL A 3 23.35 26.54 -2.62
N GLY A 4 24.31 26.07 -3.43
CA GLY A 4 24.08 25.02 -4.43
C GLY A 4 23.84 23.63 -3.83
N LYS A 5 24.43 23.32 -2.67
CA LYS A 5 24.13 22.07 -1.94
C LYS A 5 22.74 22.07 -1.31
N GLN A 6 22.24 23.22 -0.88
CA GLN A 6 20.87 23.33 -0.33
C GLN A 6 19.80 23.29 -1.43
N SER A 7 20.03 23.99 -2.55
CA SER A 7 19.14 23.91 -3.72
C SER A 7 19.01 22.49 -4.28
N ASN A 8 20.11 21.75 -4.39
CA ASN A 8 20.08 20.36 -4.86
C ASN A 8 19.39 19.41 -3.86
N ARG A 9 19.56 19.64 -2.55
CA ARG A 9 18.84 18.89 -1.51
C ARG A 9 17.33 19.10 -1.61
N GLN A 10 16.86 20.33 -1.78
CA GLN A 10 15.44 20.64 -1.91
C GLN A 10 14.81 19.90 -3.10
N SER A 11 15.44 19.96 -4.26
CA SER A 11 14.98 19.25 -5.47
C SER A 11 14.87 17.74 -5.26
N ILE A 12 15.80 17.13 -4.52
CA ILE A 12 15.75 15.70 -4.18
C ILE A 12 14.59 15.38 -3.23
N TYR A 13 14.27 16.27 -2.28
CA TYR A 13 13.12 16.06 -1.39
C TYR A 13 11.80 16.17 -2.14
N ASP A 14 11.68 17.12 -3.07
CA ASP A 14 10.47 17.29 -3.88
C ASP A 14 10.24 16.06 -4.78
N LEU A 15 11.30 15.54 -5.40
CA LEU A 15 11.25 14.30 -6.20
C LEU A 15 10.81 13.09 -5.38
N LYS A 16 11.30 12.96 -4.14
CA LYS A 16 10.90 11.87 -3.24
C LYS A 16 9.44 11.97 -2.81
N HIS A 17 8.94 13.18 -2.60
CA HIS A 17 7.55 13.41 -2.24
C HIS A 17 6.62 12.95 -3.37
N VAL A 18 6.89 13.40 -4.60
CA VAL A 18 6.10 13.03 -5.79
C VAL A 18 6.19 11.53 -6.07
N ALA A 19 7.37 10.93 -5.92
CA ALA A 19 7.52 9.48 -6.10
C ALA A 19 6.71 8.67 -5.07
N GLY A 20 6.62 9.16 -3.83
CA GLY A 20 5.78 8.56 -2.79
C GLY A 20 4.29 8.60 -3.14
N ASP A 21 3.82 9.75 -3.62
CA ASP A 21 2.41 9.94 -4.01
C ASP A 21 2.02 9.03 -5.20
N VAL A 22 2.90 8.92 -6.19
CA VAL A 22 2.68 8.04 -7.36
C VAL A 22 2.70 6.56 -6.94
N ALA A 23 3.63 6.18 -6.06
CA ALA A 23 3.69 4.82 -5.53
C ALA A 23 2.39 4.46 -4.79
N PHE A 24 1.87 5.37 -3.95
CA PHE A 24 0.58 5.18 -3.28
C PHE A 24 -0.58 5.00 -4.27
N ALA A 25 -0.70 5.88 -5.27
CA ALA A 25 -1.78 5.81 -6.27
C ALA A 25 -1.75 4.49 -7.07
N SER A 26 -0.56 4.05 -7.48
CA SER A 26 -0.37 2.78 -8.19
C SER A 26 -0.67 1.56 -7.32
N GLY A 27 -0.25 1.59 -6.05
CA GLY A 27 -0.54 0.53 -5.07
C GLY A 27 -2.04 0.39 -4.82
N PHE A 28 -2.74 1.52 -4.66
CA PHE A 28 -4.19 1.53 -4.45
C PHE A 28 -4.96 1.01 -5.68
N ALA A 29 -4.54 1.37 -6.89
CA ALA A 29 -5.11 0.81 -8.12
C ALA A 29 -4.92 -0.71 -8.21
N THR A 30 -3.78 -1.21 -7.74
CA THR A 30 -3.50 -2.66 -7.68
C THR A 30 -4.42 -3.37 -6.68
N ILE A 31 -4.66 -2.77 -5.51
CA ILE A 31 -5.58 -3.31 -4.49
C ILE A 31 -7.01 -3.38 -5.03
N ILE A 32 -7.47 -2.33 -5.73
CA ILE A 32 -8.80 -2.33 -6.37
C ILE A 32 -8.89 -3.46 -7.41
N ASN A 33 -7.86 -3.62 -8.23
CA ASN A 33 -7.81 -4.72 -9.20
C ASN A 33 -7.86 -6.10 -8.53
N ALA A 34 -7.12 -6.29 -7.43
CA ALA A 34 -7.16 -7.52 -6.65
C ALA A 34 -8.56 -7.81 -6.07
N ALA A 35 -9.27 -6.77 -5.59
CA ALA A 35 -10.63 -6.91 -5.09
C ALA A 35 -11.63 -7.31 -6.19
N ILE A 36 -11.46 -6.79 -7.42
CA ILE A 36 -12.29 -7.15 -8.58
C ILE A 36 -12.06 -8.59 -9.01
N ILE A 37 -10.79 -9.03 -9.03
CA ILE A 37 -10.43 -10.43 -9.31
C ILE A 37 -11.05 -11.35 -8.24
N LEU A 38 -11.04 -10.94 -6.97
CA LEU A 38 -11.64 -11.72 -5.88
C LEU A 38 -13.16 -11.87 -6.02
N GLU A 39 -13.85 -10.92 -6.65
CA GLU A 39 -15.28 -11.01 -6.99
C GLU A 39 -15.57 -12.01 -8.14
N GLY A 40 -14.52 -12.60 -8.75
CA GLY A 40 -14.65 -13.52 -9.87
C GLY A 40 -14.76 -12.82 -11.23
N LYS A 41 -14.41 -11.53 -11.32
CA LYS A 41 -14.32 -10.78 -12.58
C LYS A 41 -12.91 -10.83 -13.15
N ASP A 42 -12.79 -10.61 -14.46
CA ASP A 42 -11.50 -10.48 -15.12
C ASP A 42 -10.72 -9.27 -14.62
N SER A 43 -9.40 -9.37 -14.65
CA SER A 43 -8.51 -8.28 -14.24
C SER A 43 -8.76 -7.01 -15.06
N LEU A 44 -8.71 -5.85 -14.40
CA LEU A 44 -8.72 -4.55 -15.07
C LEU A 44 -7.58 -4.44 -16.08
N SER A 45 -7.89 -3.93 -17.27
CA SER A 45 -6.87 -3.55 -18.25
C SER A 45 -5.88 -2.54 -17.65
N THR A 46 -4.63 -2.59 -18.11
CA THR A 46 -3.58 -1.66 -17.66
C THR A 46 -4.01 -0.20 -17.83
N GLY A 47 -4.71 0.13 -18.92
CA GLY A 47 -5.24 1.47 -19.16
C GLY A 47 -6.24 1.91 -18.08
N ALA A 48 -7.12 1.00 -17.63
CA ALA A 48 -8.07 1.30 -16.56
C ALA A 48 -7.38 1.49 -15.20
N GLN A 49 -6.36 0.69 -14.88
CA GLN A 49 -5.58 0.86 -13.65
C GLN A 49 -4.83 2.20 -13.62
N VAL A 50 -4.24 2.61 -14.75
CA VAL A 50 -3.60 3.94 -14.88
C VAL A 50 -4.64 5.05 -14.72
N GLY A 51 -5.83 4.90 -15.31
CA GLY A 51 -6.93 5.86 -15.15
C GLY A 51 -7.36 6.03 -13.69
N ILE A 52 -7.46 4.94 -12.94
CA ILE A 52 -7.72 4.97 -11.48
C ILE A 52 -6.61 5.72 -10.75
N GLY A 53 -5.34 5.43 -11.06
CA GLY A 53 -4.19 6.12 -10.49
C GLY A 53 -4.23 7.64 -10.71
N ILE A 54 -4.53 8.08 -11.93
CA ILE A 54 -4.69 9.51 -12.26
C ILE A 54 -5.83 10.13 -11.45
N GLY A 55 -6.97 9.44 -11.33
CA GLY A 55 -8.10 9.89 -10.51
C GLY A 55 -7.72 10.08 -9.04
N ILE A 56 -6.93 9.17 -8.48
CA ILE A 56 -6.44 9.28 -7.09
C ILE A 56 -5.52 10.49 -6.93
N CYS A 57 -4.58 10.70 -7.86
CA CYS A 57 -3.73 11.88 -7.85
C CYS A 57 -4.55 13.18 -7.95
N PHE A 58 -5.64 13.18 -8.71
CA PHE A 58 -6.54 14.33 -8.81
C PHE A 58 -7.24 14.62 -7.48
N VAL A 59 -7.76 13.60 -6.79
CA VAL A 59 -8.36 13.75 -5.45
C VAL A 59 -7.33 14.30 -4.46
N TRP A 60 -6.09 13.80 -4.52
CA TRP A 60 -4.99 14.30 -3.69
C TRP A 60 -4.67 15.77 -3.96
N ALA A 61 -4.65 16.19 -5.23
CA ALA A 61 -4.45 17.57 -5.62
C ALA A 61 -5.58 18.49 -5.11
N VAL A 62 -6.83 18.03 -5.16
CA VAL A 62 -7.98 18.76 -4.60
C VAL A 62 -7.85 18.88 -3.08
N GLN A 63 -7.46 17.82 -2.38
CA GLN A 63 -7.26 17.86 -0.93
C GLN A 63 -6.16 18.86 -0.54
N ASN A 64 -5.07 18.93 -1.31
CA ASN A 64 -4.00 19.91 -1.10
C ASN A 64 -4.45 21.36 -1.33
N ALA A 65 -5.52 21.59 -2.10
CA ALA A 65 -6.10 22.92 -2.32
C ALA A 65 -7.08 23.35 -1.20
N LEU A 66 -7.49 22.45 -0.31
CA LEU A 66 -8.38 22.76 0.81
C LEU A 66 -7.67 23.58 1.89
N ARG A 67 -8.47 24.30 2.69
CA ARG A 67 -7.95 25.01 3.87
C ARG A 67 -7.44 24.02 4.92
N ILE A 68 -6.41 24.43 5.67
CA ILE A 68 -5.75 23.63 6.71
C ILE A 68 -6.75 23.04 7.72
N ASP A 69 -7.79 23.79 8.09
CA ASP A 69 -8.83 23.29 9.01
C ASP A 69 -9.54 22.05 8.46
N GLN A 70 -9.90 22.06 7.17
CA GLN A 70 -10.58 20.94 6.51
C GLN A 70 -9.63 19.75 6.30
N GLN A 71 -8.36 20.02 6.00
CA GLN A 71 -7.32 18.98 5.91
C GLN A 71 -7.12 18.28 7.25
N GLY A 72 -7.19 19.01 8.37
CA GLY A 72 -7.09 18.44 9.71
C GLY A 72 -8.20 17.41 10.01
N TRP A 73 -9.43 17.72 9.62
CA TRP A 73 -10.57 16.80 9.76
C TRP A 73 -10.38 15.52 8.93
N LEU A 74 -9.99 15.67 7.65
CA LEU A 74 -9.74 14.53 6.77
C LEU A 74 -8.58 13.65 7.26
N ASN A 75 -7.50 14.26 7.75
CA ASN A 75 -6.35 13.53 8.26
C ASN A 75 -6.70 12.75 9.54
N ASN A 76 -7.44 13.36 10.48
CA ASN A 76 -7.90 12.66 11.68
C ASN A 76 -8.81 11.48 11.33
N PHE A 77 -9.71 11.64 10.35
CA PHE A 77 -10.54 10.55 9.86
C PHE A 77 -9.70 9.42 9.24
N ALA A 78 -8.71 9.76 8.40
CA ALA A 78 -7.81 8.78 7.79
C ALA A 78 -7.02 7.98 8.84
N VAL A 79 -6.51 8.64 9.88
CA VAL A 79 -5.80 7.97 10.99
C VAL A 79 -6.71 6.99 11.72
N ILE A 80 -7.95 7.39 12.04
CA ILE A 80 -8.92 6.51 12.71
C ILE A 80 -9.26 5.31 11.81
N PHE A 81 -9.46 5.53 10.51
CA PHE A 81 -9.73 4.46 9.55
C PHE A 81 -8.54 3.49 9.40
N GLN A 82 -7.31 4.01 9.33
CA GLN A 82 -6.09 3.22 9.25
C GLN A 82 -5.92 2.34 10.50
N LEU A 83 -6.09 2.91 11.69
CA LEU A 83 -6.00 2.16 12.95
C LEU A 83 -7.12 1.12 13.06
N GLY A 84 -8.35 1.50 12.72
CA GLY A 84 -9.50 0.59 12.75
C GLY A 84 -9.33 -0.59 11.80
N SER A 85 -8.94 -0.35 10.55
CA SER A 85 -8.71 -1.41 9.57
C SER A 85 -7.55 -2.32 9.96
N ALA A 86 -6.45 -1.78 10.50
CA ALA A 86 -5.34 -2.59 11.01
C ALA A 86 -5.79 -3.53 12.15
N VAL A 87 -6.55 -3.02 13.11
CA VAL A 87 -7.10 -3.83 14.21
C VAL A 87 -8.01 -4.94 13.67
N ILE A 88 -8.92 -4.62 12.73
CA ILE A 88 -9.81 -5.61 12.12
C ILE A 88 -9.01 -6.70 11.40
N ILE A 89 -8.00 -6.33 10.61
CA ILE A 89 -7.13 -7.29 9.90
C ILE A 89 -6.46 -8.24 10.91
N VAL A 90 -5.90 -7.70 12.00
CA VAL A 90 -5.27 -8.53 13.04
C VAL A 90 -6.28 -9.48 13.67
N VAL A 91 -7.49 -9.02 14.01
CA VAL A 91 -8.53 -9.86 14.60
C VAL A 91 -8.97 -10.97 13.64
N VAL A 92 -9.16 -10.65 12.34
CA VAL A 92 -9.52 -11.63 11.32
C VAL A 92 -8.40 -12.65 11.10
N LEU A 93 -7.15 -12.22 11.08
CA LEU A 93 -6.01 -13.13 10.96
C LEU A 93 -5.92 -14.06 12.18
N LEU A 94 -6.16 -13.56 13.39
CA LEU A 94 -6.16 -14.38 14.61
C LEU A 94 -7.36 -15.33 14.69
N SER A 95 -8.53 -14.93 14.19
CA SER A 95 -9.74 -15.78 14.21
C SER A 95 -9.76 -16.82 13.10
N MET A 96 -9.14 -16.54 11.94
CA MET A 96 -9.00 -17.46 10.82
C MET A 96 -7.68 -18.22 10.83
N ALA A 97 -6.74 -17.91 11.74
CA ALA A 97 -5.51 -18.67 11.90
C ALA A 97 -5.89 -20.13 12.21
N PRO A 98 -5.57 -21.08 11.32
CA PRO A 98 -5.89 -22.48 11.59
C PRO A 98 -5.17 -22.91 12.86
N GLU A 99 -5.82 -23.76 13.68
CA GLU A 99 -5.25 -24.39 14.88
C GLU A 99 -3.93 -25.18 14.64
N ARG A 100 -3.41 -25.19 13.40
CA ARG A 100 -2.18 -25.85 12.97
C ARG A 100 -0.98 -24.93 12.80
N ALA A 101 -1.07 -23.65 13.16
CA ALA A 101 0.12 -22.81 13.30
C ALA A 101 0.82 -23.08 14.64
N THR A 102 1.18 -24.34 14.90
CA THR A 102 2.10 -24.61 16.00
C THR A 102 3.43 -23.98 15.60
N ALA A 103 3.97 -23.10 16.44
CA ALA A 103 5.21 -22.32 16.21
C ALA A 103 6.43 -23.15 15.76
N HIS A 104 6.34 -24.47 15.82
CA HIS A 104 7.28 -25.42 15.26
C HIS A 104 7.43 -25.28 13.72
N ASP A 105 6.34 -25.13 12.96
CA ASP A 105 6.40 -25.18 11.48
C ASP A 105 7.03 -23.94 10.84
N VAL A 106 6.94 -22.78 11.48
CA VAL A 106 7.50 -21.51 10.95
C VAL A 106 9.03 -21.49 11.02
N PHE A 107 9.62 -22.16 12.02
CA PHE A 107 11.07 -22.16 12.23
C PHE A 107 11.75 -23.46 11.80
N THR A 108 11.01 -24.52 11.49
CA THR A 108 11.58 -25.83 11.07
C THR A 108 11.21 -26.27 9.66
N SER A 109 10.21 -25.66 9.00
CA SER A 109 9.93 -25.98 7.60
C SER A 109 10.88 -25.22 6.67
N THR A 110 11.90 -25.91 6.17
CA THR A 110 12.63 -25.46 4.98
C THR A 110 11.77 -25.78 3.76
N TYR A 111 11.03 -24.78 3.27
CA TYR A 111 10.33 -24.90 2.00
C TYR A 111 11.36 -25.00 0.87
N ASN A 112 11.66 -26.22 0.43
CA ASN A 112 12.54 -26.46 -0.70
C ASN A 112 11.77 -26.30 -2.02
N GLY A 113 11.58 -25.05 -2.44
CA GLY A 113 10.95 -24.70 -3.72
C GLY A 113 11.78 -25.03 -4.97
N THR A 114 12.93 -25.72 -4.85
CA THR A 114 13.80 -26.02 -5.99
C THR A 114 13.46 -27.32 -6.72
N GLY A 115 12.52 -28.13 -6.21
CA GLY A 115 12.12 -29.40 -6.83
C GLY A 115 13.14 -30.53 -6.70
N PHE A 116 14.25 -30.34 -5.99
CA PHE A 116 15.22 -31.40 -5.71
C PHE A 116 15.03 -31.98 -4.32
N SER A 117 14.66 -33.25 -4.21
CA SER A 117 14.70 -34.00 -2.95
C SER A 117 16.16 -34.32 -2.60
N PHE A 118 16.68 -33.76 -1.50
CA PHE A 118 17.94 -34.26 -0.95
C PHE A 118 17.67 -35.56 -0.17
N PRO A 119 18.39 -36.65 -0.47
CA PRO A 119 18.13 -37.94 0.14
C PRO A 119 18.89 -38.04 1.46
N TYR A 120 18.24 -37.72 2.58
CA TYR A 120 18.58 -38.29 3.89
C TYR A 120 17.30 -38.41 4.73
#